data_AF-A0A7C1JFD9-F1
#
_entry.id   AF-A0A7C1JFD9-F1
#
_cell.length_a   1.000
_cell.length_b   1.000
_cell.length_c   1.000
_cell.angle_alpha   90.00
_cell.angle_beta   90.00
_cell.angle_gamma   90.00
#
_symmetry.space_group_name_H-M   'P 1'
#
loop_
_entity.id
_entity.type
_entity.pdbx_description
1 polymer ?
#
loop_
_entity_poly.entity_id
_entity_poly.type
_entity_poly.pdbx_seq_one_letter_code
_entity_poly.pdbx_strand_id
1 'polypeptide(L)'
;MRRLILLLLLAVMLALPAAVIAQDTGGVSAEASTVYYVRPGDTLSRIARNFGVDLYVLARFNSIYNLNLIYVGQAIYIPIGTPPPPPPPPPPPPPPVCTYYTVRWGDTLNMIARLYGVSVYEIQVANGIANPNLIYPGMVLCIPPASAPPPPTYVTPYYVRYGDTLARIARNFGTSVWAIVNYNGIVNPNFIYVGQLLYIPHH
;
A
#
# COMPACT_ATOMS: atom_id res chain seq x y z
N MET A 1 -22.68 -16.22 -82.00
CA MET A 1 -23.91 -17.04 -82.11
C MET A 1 -24.25 -17.50 -80.70
N ARG A 2 -25.27 -16.92 -80.04
CA ARG A 2 -26.60 -17.55 -79.78
C ARG A 2 -26.42 -19.01 -79.30
N ARG A 3 -26.80 -19.43 -78.09
CA ARG A 3 -28.15 -19.50 -77.46
C ARG A 3 -27.93 -19.75 -75.94
N LEU A 4 -28.46 -18.97 -74.98
CA LEU A 4 -29.83 -18.86 -74.44
C LEU A 4 -30.54 -20.20 -74.13
N ILE A 5 -30.85 -20.44 -72.84
CA ILE A 5 -32.14 -20.88 -72.22
C ILE A 5 -31.84 -21.12 -70.71
N LEU A 6 -32.18 -20.19 -69.79
CA LEU A 6 -33.44 -20.04 -69.05
C LEU A 6 -33.76 -21.22 -68.10
N LEU A 7 -33.56 -21.03 -66.79
CA LEU A 7 -34.47 -21.55 -65.77
C LEU A 7 -34.56 -20.60 -64.57
N LEU A 8 -35.78 -20.09 -64.47
CA LEU A 8 -36.43 -19.25 -63.47
C LEU A 8 -36.34 -19.86 -62.06
N LEU A 9 -35.93 -19.07 -61.05
CA LEU A 9 -36.53 -19.11 -59.72
C LEU A 9 -36.28 -17.80 -58.97
N LEU A 10 -37.36 -17.02 -58.91
CA LEU A 10 -37.54 -15.80 -58.15
C LEU A 10 -37.65 -16.16 -56.66
N ALA A 11 -36.73 -15.69 -55.83
CA ALA A 11 -36.90 -15.66 -54.38
C ALA A 11 -36.49 -14.27 -53.88
N VAL A 12 -37.47 -13.37 -53.89
CA VAL A 12 -37.48 -12.15 -53.07
C VAL A 12 -38.00 -12.57 -51.70
N MET A 13 -37.30 -12.29 -50.60
CA MET A 13 -37.90 -11.89 -49.31
C MET A 13 -36.87 -11.63 -48.21
N LEU A 14 -36.98 -10.41 -47.66
CA LEU A 14 -36.57 -9.90 -46.35
C LEU A 14 -35.07 -9.74 -46.02
N ALA A 15 -34.58 -8.51 -46.23
CA ALA A 15 -33.52 -7.94 -45.40
C ALA A 15 -34.11 -7.54 -44.03
N LEU A 16 -33.64 -8.15 -42.96
CA LEU A 16 -33.80 -7.63 -41.60
C LEU A 16 -32.58 -6.76 -41.25
N PRO A 17 -32.73 -5.61 -40.57
CA PRO A 17 -31.59 -4.94 -39.98
C PRO A 17 -31.16 -5.75 -38.75
N ALA A 18 -30.01 -6.44 -38.83
CA ALA A 18 -29.41 -6.98 -37.62
C ALA A 18 -28.90 -5.80 -36.79
N ALA A 19 -29.62 -5.53 -35.71
CA ALA A 19 -29.27 -4.52 -34.72
C ALA A 19 -27.83 -4.78 -34.23
N VAL A 20 -27.07 -3.69 -34.17
CA VAL A 20 -25.81 -3.61 -33.44
C VAL A 20 -26.09 -4.00 -32.00
N ILE A 21 -25.51 -5.11 -31.56
CA ILE A 21 -25.09 -5.28 -30.18
C ILE A 21 -23.58 -5.26 -30.26
N ALA A 22 -23.00 -4.09 -29.98
CA ALA A 22 -21.59 -4.00 -29.64
C ALA A 22 -21.40 -4.86 -28.39
N GLN A 23 -20.96 -6.10 -28.59
CA GLN A 23 -20.41 -6.87 -27.50
C GLN A 23 -19.11 -6.18 -27.12
N ASP A 24 -19.17 -5.53 -25.96
CA ASP A 24 -18.03 -5.27 -25.09
C ASP A 24 -17.27 -6.58 -24.90
N THR A 25 -16.41 -6.88 -25.88
CA THR A 25 -15.47 -7.97 -25.81
C THR A 25 -14.24 -7.36 -25.16
N GLY A 26 -14.31 -7.26 -23.83
CA GLY A 26 -13.11 -7.18 -22.99
C GLY A 26 -12.12 -8.21 -23.54
N GLY A 27 -11.00 -7.70 -24.06
CA GLY A 27 -10.10 -8.45 -24.91
C GLY A 27 -9.68 -9.76 -24.28
N VAL A 28 -10.25 -10.86 -24.77
CA VAL A 28 -9.65 -12.18 -24.59
C VAL A 28 -8.40 -12.21 -25.45
N SER A 29 -7.29 -11.86 -24.81
CA SER A 29 -5.94 -11.99 -25.34
C SER A 29 -5.79 -13.35 -26.02
N ALA A 30 -5.38 -13.35 -27.29
CA ALA A 30 -5.18 -14.55 -28.09
C ALA A 30 -4.41 -15.61 -27.29
N GLU A 31 -5.05 -16.77 -27.10
CA GLU A 31 -4.52 -17.87 -26.28
C GLU A 31 -3.28 -18.47 -26.95
N ALA A 32 -2.10 -17.99 -26.57
CA ALA A 32 -0.87 -18.67 -26.90
C ALA A 32 -0.87 -20.03 -26.19
N SER A 33 -0.62 -21.09 -26.94
CA SER A 33 -0.46 -22.43 -26.39
C SER A 33 0.87 -23.02 -26.84
N THR A 34 1.50 -23.81 -25.97
CA THR A 34 2.69 -24.59 -26.32
C THR A 34 2.37 -26.07 -26.20
N VAL A 35 2.99 -26.90 -27.05
CA VAL A 35 2.78 -28.35 -27.03
C VAL A 35 3.86 -29.01 -26.17
N TYR A 36 3.46 -29.89 -25.25
CA TYR A 36 4.34 -30.74 -24.45
C TYR A 36 4.04 -32.21 -24.71
N TYR A 37 5.07 -33.01 -24.98
CA TYR A 37 4.95 -34.46 -25.14
C TYR A 37 5.26 -35.16 -23.82
N VAL A 38 4.29 -35.93 -23.32
CA VAL A 38 4.38 -36.65 -22.04
C VAL A 38 5.58 -37.61 -22.03
N ARG A 39 6.41 -37.53 -21.00
CA ARG A 39 7.61 -38.37 -20.82
C ARG A 39 7.34 -39.50 -19.82
N PRO A 40 8.16 -40.57 -19.81
CA PRO A 40 8.06 -41.61 -18.78
C PRO A 40 8.12 -41.01 -17.37
N GLY A 41 7.11 -41.31 -16.54
CA GLY A 41 7.01 -40.83 -15.16
C GLY A 41 6.32 -39.47 -14.98
N ASP A 42 5.79 -38.88 -16.05
CA ASP A 42 4.96 -37.68 -15.94
C ASP A 42 3.57 -37.98 -15.38
N THR A 43 3.01 -36.97 -14.71
CA THR A 43 1.59 -36.91 -14.34
C THR A 43 1.03 -35.57 -14.80
N LEU A 44 -0.28 -35.50 -15.08
CA LEU A 44 -0.91 -34.26 -15.53
C LEU A 44 -0.75 -33.14 -14.49
N SER A 45 -0.80 -33.49 -13.19
CA SER A 45 -0.53 -32.57 -12.07
C SER A 45 0.91 -32.06 -12.01
N ARG A 46 1.90 -32.88 -12.36
CA ARG A 46 3.31 -32.46 -12.41
C ARG A 46 3.56 -31.55 -13.60
N ILE A 47 2.97 -31.86 -14.75
CA ILE A 47 3.04 -31.01 -15.94
C ILE A 47 2.40 -29.65 -15.64
N ALA A 48 1.15 -29.60 -15.17
CA ALA A 48 0.45 -28.35 -14.85
C ALA A 48 1.26 -27.42 -13.93
N ARG A 49 1.79 -27.97 -12.84
CA ARG A 49 2.66 -27.26 -11.90
C ARG A 49 3.94 -26.75 -12.54
N ASN A 50 4.62 -27.55 -13.37
CA ASN A 50 5.86 -27.15 -14.03
C ASN A 50 5.65 -25.94 -14.96
N PHE A 51 4.46 -25.81 -15.53
CA PHE A 51 4.09 -24.74 -16.45
C PHE A 51 3.29 -23.61 -15.79
N GLY A 52 3.06 -23.67 -14.47
CA GLY A 52 2.30 -22.65 -13.74
C GLY A 52 0.82 -22.57 -14.15
N VAL A 53 0.25 -23.65 -14.70
CA VAL A 53 -1.15 -23.74 -15.12
C VAL A 53 -1.94 -24.52 -14.08
N ASP A 54 -3.18 -24.13 -13.83
CA ASP A 54 -4.09 -24.92 -12.99
C ASP A 54 -4.37 -26.30 -13.63
N LEU A 55 -4.43 -27.35 -12.81
CA LEU A 55 -4.62 -28.72 -13.27
C LEU A 55 -5.94 -28.90 -14.03
N TYR A 56 -7.03 -28.32 -13.54
CA TYR A 56 -8.36 -28.46 -14.15
C TYR A 56 -8.48 -27.62 -15.41
N VAL A 57 -7.83 -26.45 -15.44
CA VAL A 57 -7.70 -25.64 -16.66
C VAL A 57 -6.95 -26.43 -17.74
N LEU A 58 -5.80 -27.01 -17.42
CA LEU A 58 -5.02 -27.82 -18.35
C LEU A 58 -5.81 -29.04 -18.86
N ALA A 59 -6.51 -29.75 -17.97
CA ALA A 59 -7.31 -30.92 -18.32
C ALA A 59 -8.47 -30.55 -19.28
N ARG A 60 -9.22 -29.48 -18.96
CA ARG A 60 -10.33 -29.00 -19.79
C ARG A 60 -9.85 -28.53 -21.16
N PHE A 61 -8.72 -27.83 -21.21
CA PHE A 61 -8.11 -27.36 -22.47
C PHE A 61 -7.76 -28.52 -23.41
N ASN A 62 -7.42 -29.68 -22.86
CA ASN A 62 -7.05 -30.89 -23.61
C ASN A 62 -8.17 -31.93 -23.71
N SER A 63 -9.39 -31.60 -23.25
CA SER A 63 -10.51 -32.57 -23.17
C SER A 63 -10.16 -33.86 -22.40
N ILE A 64 -9.34 -33.76 -21.36
CA ILE A 64 -8.93 -34.88 -20.50
C ILE A 64 -9.92 -34.99 -19.33
N TYR A 65 -10.72 -36.05 -19.33
CA TYR A 65 -11.71 -36.30 -18.27
C TYR A 65 -11.12 -37.08 -17.08
N ASN A 66 -10.15 -37.96 -17.32
CA ASN A 66 -9.45 -38.70 -16.27
C ASN A 66 -8.07 -38.09 -15.99
N LEU A 67 -7.97 -37.33 -14.89
CA LEU A 67 -6.76 -36.61 -14.50
C LEU A 67 -5.56 -37.51 -14.19
N ASN A 68 -5.80 -38.79 -13.92
CA ASN A 68 -4.76 -39.76 -13.58
C ASN A 68 -4.30 -40.60 -14.78
N LEU A 69 -4.86 -40.37 -15.97
CA LEU A 69 -4.56 -41.15 -17.17
C LEU A 69 -4.02 -40.26 -18.29
N ILE A 70 -2.70 -40.34 -18.48
CA ILE A 70 -2.00 -39.80 -19.64
C ILE A 70 -1.00 -40.84 -20.15
N TYR A 71 -0.70 -40.81 -21.44
CA TYR A 71 0.18 -41.79 -22.09
C TYR A 71 1.52 -41.17 -22.46
N VAL A 72 2.61 -41.93 -22.32
CA VAL A 72 3.92 -41.48 -22.83
C VAL A 72 3.83 -41.19 -24.33
N GLY A 73 4.35 -40.04 -24.74
CA GLY A 73 4.28 -39.52 -26.10
C GLY A 73 2.99 -38.76 -26.43
N GLN A 74 2.00 -38.73 -25.53
CA GLN A 74 0.79 -37.93 -25.72
C GLN A 74 1.13 -36.44 -25.80
N ALA A 75 0.55 -35.75 -26.79
CA ALA A 75 0.63 -34.30 -26.89
C ALA A 75 -0.36 -33.64 -25.92
N ILE A 76 0.15 -32.72 -25.10
CA ILE A 76 -0.62 -31.88 -24.17
C ILE A 76 -0.41 -30.43 -24.59
N TYR A 77 -1.49 -29.76 -24.97
CA TYR A 77 -1.53 -28.33 -25.27
C TYR A 77 -1.63 -27.55 -23.97
N ILE A 78 -0.59 -26.78 -23.66
CA ILE A 78 -0.50 -26.00 -22.43
C ILE A 78 -0.97 -24.58 -22.75
N PRO A 79 -2.08 -24.11 -22.16
CA PRO A 79 -2.49 -22.73 -22.30
C PRO A 79 -1.51 -21.85 -21.51
N ILE A 80 -0.63 -21.15 -22.22
CA ILE A 80 0.25 -20.14 -21.63
C ILE A 80 -0.48 -18.81 -21.76
N GLY A 81 -1.35 -18.53 -20.78
CA GLY A 81 -1.83 -17.16 -20.59
C GLY A 81 -0.62 -16.25 -20.42
N THR A 82 -0.62 -15.08 -21.05
CA THR A 82 0.33 -14.03 -20.64
C THR A 82 0.15 -13.83 -19.13
N PRO A 83 1.23 -13.86 -18.33
CA PRO A 83 1.10 -13.62 -16.90
C PRO A 83 0.31 -12.33 -16.69
N PRO A 84 -0.66 -12.30 -15.75
CA PRO A 84 -1.39 -11.07 -15.49
C PRO A 84 -0.38 -9.95 -15.23
N PRO A 85 -0.60 -8.75 -15.79
CA PRO A 85 0.31 -7.64 -15.56
C PRO A 85 0.47 -7.46 -14.05
N PRO A 86 1.70 -7.18 -13.57
CA PRO A 86 1.91 -6.94 -12.15
C PRO A 86 0.93 -5.87 -11.67
N PRO A 87 0.40 -6.00 -10.44
CA PRO A 87 -0.47 -4.97 -9.88
C PRO A 87 0.24 -3.62 -9.97
N PRO A 88 -0.48 -2.54 -10.30
CA PRO A 88 0.11 -1.21 -10.34
C PRO A 88 0.74 -0.89 -8.98
N PRO A 89 1.90 -0.20 -8.95
CA PRO A 89 2.49 0.21 -7.69
C PRO A 89 1.49 1.06 -6.89
N PRO A 90 1.51 0.99 -5.55
CA PRO A 90 0.67 1.85 -4.74
C PRO A 90 0.90 3.32 -5.12
N PRO A 91 -0.16 4.16 -5.11
CA PRO A 91 0.01 5.58 -5.36
C PRO A 91 1.01 6.17 -4.36
N PRO A 92 1.86 7.13 -4.77
CA PRO A 92 2.77 7.79 -3.85
C PRO A 92 1.98 8.42 -2.69
N PRO A 93 2.54 8.45 -1.47
CA PRO A 93 1.91 9.12 -0.35
C PRO A 93 1.61 10.59 -0.71
N PRO A 94 0.53 11.18 -0.16
CA PRO A 94 0.26 12.60 -0.35
C PRO A 94 1.47 13.43 0.06
N PRO A 95 1.77 14.55 -0.62
CA PRO A 95 2.84 15.43 -0.19
C PRO A 95 2.59 15.87 1.27
N PRO A 96 3.61 15.85 2.14
CA PRO A 96 3.45 16.29 3.51
C PRO A 96 2.91 17.73 3.53
N VAL A 97 1.83 17.94 4.28
CA VAL A 97 1.21 19.25 4.41
C VAL A 97 2.12 20.13 5.28
N CYS A 98 2.90 20.99 4.65
CA CYS A 98 3.82 21.90 5.35
C CYS A 98 3.10 23.17 5.82
N THR A 99 3.41 23.62 7.04
CA THR A 99 3.28 25.03 7.41
C THR A 99 4.63 25.71 7.17
N TYR A 100 4.67 26.81 6.41
CA TYR A 100 5.93 27.50 6.15
C TYR A 100 6.25 28.51 7.25
N TYR A 101 7.47 28.46 7.78
CA TYR A 101 7.98 29.41 8.78
C TYR A 101 9.24 30.10 8.28
N THR A 102 9.28 31.43 8.34
CA THR A 102 10.50 32.20 8.02
C THR A 102 11.30 32.44 9.29
N VAL A 103 12.52 31.90 9.34
CA VAL A 103 13.46 32.01 10.46
C VAL A 103 13.75 33.48 10.74
N ARG A 104 13.65 33.88 12.01
CA ARG A 104 13.93 35.22 12.51
C ARG A 104 15.27 35.26 13.23
N TRP A 105 15.76 36.47 13.48
CA TRP A 105 16.98 36.67 14.26
C TRP A 105 16.80 36.11 15.68
N GLY A 106 17.72 35.23 16.11
CA GLY A 106 17.68 34.56 17.41
C GLY A 106 16.92 33.23 17.45
N ASP A 107 16.29 32.81 16.35
CA ASP A 107 15.61 31.52 16.28
C ASP A 107 16.59 30.33 16.32
N THR A 108 16.13 29.22 16.90
CA THR A 108 16.80 27.92 16.83
C THR A 108 15.78 26.86 16.40
N LEU A 109 16.23 25.78 15.75
CA LEU A 109 15.33 24.68 15.40
C LEU A 109 14.64 24.07 16.62
N ASN A 110 15.28 24.06 17.79
CA ASN A 110 14.65 23.55 19.03
C ASN A 110 13.46 24.42 19.46
N MET A 111 13.61 25.75 19.40
CA MET A 111 12.54 26.68 19.75
C MET A 111 11.37 26.57 18.76
N ILE A 112 11.67 26.50 17.46
CA ILE A 112 10.67 26.33 16.40
C ILE A 112 9.97 24.97 16.55
N ALA A 113 10.71 23.88 16.72
CA ALA A 113 10.16 22.54 16.92
C ALA A 113 9.15 22.50 18.08
N ARG A 114 9.52 23.09 19.23
CA ARG A 114 8.63 23.21 20.39
C ARG A 114 7.39 24.05 20.10
N LEU A 115 7.53 25.15 19.38
CA LEU A 115 6.42 26.03 19.02
C LEU A 115 5.37 25.30 18.17
N TYR A 116 5.82 24.43 17.27
CA TYR A 116 4.96 23.70 16.34
C TYR A 116 4.62 22.26 16.79
N GLY A 117 5.11 21.82 17.95
CA GLY A 117 4.84 20.48 18.47
C GLY A 117 5.46 19.35 17.63
N VAL A 118 6.53 19.64 16.89
CA VAL A 118 7.31 18.66 16.11
C VAL A 118 8.67 18.44 16.76
N SER A 119 9.40 17.43 16.34
CA SER A 119 10.80 17.23 16.67
C SER A 119 11.72 18.03 15.75
N VAL A 120 12.93 18.35 16.24
CA VAL A 120 13.98 18.96 15.43
C VAL A 120 14.33 18.07 14.24
N TYR A 121 14.36 16.76 14.45
CA TYR A 121 14.66 15.78 13.41
C TYR A 121 13.64 15.80 12.27
N GLU A 122 12.34 15.89 12.59
CA GLU A 122 11.29 16.01 11.57
C GLU A 122 11.45 17.28 10.73
N ILE A 123 11.81 18.42 11.35
CA ILE A 123 12.12 19.64 10.61
C ILE A 123 13.37 19.45 9.73
N GLN A 124 14.42 18.80 10.25
CA GLN A 124 15.64 18.57 9.47
C GLN A 124 15.38 17.73 8.23
N VAL A 125 14.66 16.62 8.38
CA VAL A 125 14.32 15.72 7.27
C VAL A 125 13.44 16.45 6.25
N ALA A 126 12.42 17.19 6.72
CA ALA A 126 11.52 17.92 5.83
C ALA A 126 12.22 19.04 5.01
N ASN A 127 13.36 19.55 5.49
CA ASN A 127 14.08 20.66 4.86
C ASN A 127 15.48 20.30 4.33
N GLY A 128 15.90 19.02 4.43
CA GLY A 128 17.25 18.59 4.04
C GLY A 128 18.37 19.25 4.86
N ILE A 129 18.12 19.60 6.12
CA ILE A 129 19.10 20.28 6.97
C ILE A 129 20.02 19.25 7.64
N ALA A 130 21.29 19.23 7.21
CA ALA A 130 22.30 18.34 7.77
C ALA A 130 22.69 18.71 9.23
N ASN A 131 22.87 20.01 9.51
CA ASN A 131 23.23 20.50 10.84
C ASN A 131 22.10 21.35 11.43
N PRO A 132 21.43 20.91 12.51
CA PRO A 132 20.27 21.63 13.06
C PRO A 132 20.61 22.96 13.73
N ASN A 133 21.89 23.21 14.01
CA ASN A 133 22.36 24.46 14.61
C ASN A 133 22.73 25.52 13.55
N LEU A 134 22.66 25.18 12.26
CA LEU A 134 22.98 26.08 11.15
C LEU A 134 21.70 26.44 10.39
N ILE A 135 20.92 27.35 10.98
CA ILE A 135 19.83 28.05 10.30
C ILE A 135 20.10 29.55 10.29
N TYR A 136 19.54 30.26 9.31
CA TYR A 136 19.81 31.69 9.11
C TYR A 136 18.51 32.49 9.04
N PRO A 137 18.48 33.73 9.54
CA PRO A 137 17.33 34.61 9.36
C PRO A 137 16.95 34.75 7.88
N GLY A 138 15.65 34.71 7.58
CA GLY A 138 15.11 34.72 6.22
C GLY A 138 14.98 33.34 5.57
N MET A 139 15.57 32.30 6.15
CA MET A 139 15.37 30.92 5.68
C MET A 139 13.91 30.51 5.85
N VAL A 140 13.28 29.98 4.80
CA VAL A 140 11.91 29.45 4.88
C VAL A 140 11.97 27.94 5.12
N LEU A 141 11.38 27.51 6.24
CA LEU A 141 11.29 26.11 6.64
C LEU A 141 9.89 25.56 6.35
N CYS A 142 9.81 24.40 5.70
CA CYS A 142 8.64 23.53 5.79
C CYS A 142 8.60 22.91 7.19
N ILE A 143 7.59 23.26 7.97
CA ILE A 143 7.29 22.59 9.23
C ILE A 143 6.25 21.50 8.93
N PRO A 144 6.60 20.22 9.07
CA PRO A 144 5.64 19.13 8.84
C PRO A 144 4.51 19.22 9.87
N PRO A 145 3.36 18.58 9.62
CA PRO A 145 2.31 18.50 10.62
C PRO A 145 2.85 17.71 11.82
N ALA A 146 2.44 18.11 13.02
CA ALA A 146 2.79 17.38 14.23
C ALA A 146 2.34 15.92 14.07
N SER A 147 3.31 15.01 14.00
CA SER A 147 3.05 13.58 14.08
C SER A 147 2.37 13.34 15.43
N ALA A 148 1.20 12.71 15.42
CA ALA A 148 0.62 12.25 16.68
C ALA A 148 1.69 11.39 17.38
N PRO A 149 2.04 11.69 18.64
CA PRO A 149 2.99 10.85 19.37
C PRO A 149 2.49 9.41 19.30
N PRO A 150 3.38 8.42 19.12
CA PRO A 150 2.97 7.03 19.22
C PRO A 150 2.25 6.84 20.58
N PRO A 151 1.15 6.08 20.62
CA PRO A 151 0.46 5.84 21.87
C PRO A 151 1.44 5.21 22.88
N PRO A 152 1.40 5.61 24.15
CA PRO A 152 2.31 5.08 25.15
C PRO A 152 2.17 3.56 25.23
N THR A 153 3.30 2.85 25.34
CA THR A 153 3.29 1.39 25.54
C THR A 153 2.68 1.05 26.90
N TYR A 154 2.96 1.90 27.89
CA TYR A 154 2.53 1.71 29.27
C TYR A 154 2.08 3.03 29.90
N VAL A 155 1.13 2.92 30.82
CA VAL A 155 0.63 4.03 31.63
C VAL A 155 0.64 3.59 33.09
N THR A 156 1.56 4.15 33.88
CA THR A 156 1.70 3.79 35.30
C THR A 156 1.02 4.83 36.18
N PRO A 157 0.07 4.44 37.06
CA PRO A 157 -0.45 5.35 38.07
C PRO A 157 0.64 5.69 39.10
N TYR A 158 0.81 6.97 39.41
CA TYR A 158 1.83 7.48 40.31
C TYR A 158 1.23 8.53 41.25
N TYR A 159 1.34 8.31 42.55
CA TYR A 159 1.01 9.32 43.55
C TYR A 159 2.23 10.21 43.80
N VAL A 160 2.09 11.51 43.52
CA VAL A 160 3.13 12.52 43.72
C VAL A 160 3.59 12.51 45.18
N ARG A 161 4.91 12.44 45.39
CA ARG A 161 5.54 12.41 46.72
C ARG A 161 6.13 13.77 47.08
N TYR A 162 6.45 13.94 48.36
CA TYR A 162 7.12 15.15 48.83
C TYR A 162 8.44 15.39 48.07
N GLY A 163 8.58 16.60 47.53
CA GLY A 163 9.76 17.03 46.76
C GLY A 163 9.79 16.56 45.30
N ASP A 164 8.74 15.94 44.78
CA ASP A 164 8.64 15.64 43.36
C ASP A 164 8.47 16.89 42.49
N THR A 165 9.00 16.79 41.27
CA THR A 165 8.72 17.70 40.17
C THR A 165 8.35 16.87 38.95
N LEU A 166 7.55 17.41 38.03
CA LEU A 166 7.25 16.70 36.79
C LEU A 166 8.52 16.33 36.02
N ALA A 167 9.57 17.17 36.08
CA ALA A 167 10.86 16.88 35.45
C ALA A 167 11.56 15.66 36.07
N ARG A 168 11.52 15.51 37.40
CA ARG A 168 12.12 14.35 38.08
C ARG A 168 11.31 13.08 37.81
N ILE A 169 9.99 13.17 37.86
CA ILE A 169 9.10 12.04 37.53
C ILE A 169 9.32 11.61 36.08
N ALA A 170 9.27 12.55 35.13
CA ALA A 170 9.50 12.26 33.71
C ALA A 170 10.81 11.51 33.47
N ARG A 171 11.90 11.99 34.08
CA ARG A 171 13.21 11.32 33.99
C ARG A 171 13.20 9.90 34.54
N ASN A 172 12.58 9.69 35.70
CA ASN A 172 12.53 8.38 36.36
C ASN A 172 11.75 7.35 35.54
N PHE A 173 10.73 7.78 34.82
CA PHE A 173 9.88 6.92 33.99
C PHE A 173 10.30 6.89 32.51
N GLY A 174 11.41 7.54 32.13
CA GLY A 174 11.85 7.57 30.75
C GLY A 174 10.88 8.29 29.80
N THR A 175 10.15 9.30 30.30
CA THR A 175 9.19 10.10 29.53
C THR A 175 9.53 11.58 29.55
N SER A 176 8.68 12.42 28.96
CA SER A 176 8.83 13.88 28.97
C SER A 176 7.82 14.56 29.90
N VAL A 177 8.17 15.74 30.41
CA VAL A 177 7.24 16.58 31.19
C VAL A 177 5.96 16.83 30.40
N TRP A 178 6.08 17.16 29.12
CA TRP A 178 4.94 17.44 28.26
C TRP A 178 4.07 16.20 28.03
N ALA A 179 4.65 15.00 27.93
CA ALA A 179 3.85 13.78 27.85
C ALA A 179 2.98 13.61 29.10
N ILE A 180 3.53 13.84 30.30
CA ILE A 180 2.77 13.79 31.55
C ILE A 180 1.70 14.90 31.58
N VAL A 181 2.06 16.13 31.22
CA VAL A 181 1.15 17.28 31.22
C VAL A 181 -0.05 17.05 30.31
N ASN A 182 0.21 16.65 29.06
CA ASN A 182 -0.82 16.34 28.06
C ASN A 182 -1.75 15.22 28.53
N TYR A 183 -1.16 14.10 28.98
CA TYR A 183 -1.93 12.92 29.33
C TYR A 183 -2.83 13.14 30.57
N ASN A 184 -2.40 14.01 31.47
CA ASN A 184 -3.13 14.32 32.71
C ASN A 184 -3.94 15.62 32.65
N GLY A 185 -3.97 16.32 31.51
CA GLY A 185 -4.66 17.60 31.36
C GLY A 185 -4.16 18.69 32.33
N ILE A 186 -2.87 18.68 32.66
CA ILE A 186 -2.28 19.64 33.60
C ILE A 186 -2.17 20.99 32.89
N VAL A 187 -2.83 22.02 33.41
CA VAL A 187 -2.76 23.37 32.82
C VAL A 187 -1.42 24.05 33.14
N ASN A 188 -0.91 23.88 34.35
CA ASN A 188 0.35 24.49 34.77
C ASN A 188 1.35 23.41 35.25
N PRO A 189 2.42 23.15 34.48
CA PRO A 189 3.42 22.12 34.81
C PRO A 189 4.17 22.34 36.13
N ASN A 190 4.17 23.56 36.67
CA ASN A 190 4.85 23.89 37.92
C ASN A 190 4.00 23.63 39.17
N PHE A 191 2.72 23.29 39.00
CA PHE A 191 1.82 23.00 40.11
C PHE A 191 1.36 21.55 40.08
N ILE A 192 2.04 20.72 40.89
CA ILE A 192 1.59 19.39 41.28
C ILE A 192 1.54 19.31 42.80
N TYR A 193 0.61 18.52 43.34
CA TYR A 193 0.39 18.41 44.79
C TYR A 193 0.81 17.05 45.31
N VAL A 194 1.35 17.00 46.53
CA VAL A 194 1.62 15.72 47.19
C VAL A 194 0.31 14.93 47.33
N GLY A 195 0.35 13.64 46.96
CA GLY A 195 -0.82 12.76 46.90
C GLY A 195 -1.66 12.88 45.63
N GLN A 196 -1.32 13.80 44.71
CA GLN A 196 -1.99 13.86 43.40
C GLN A 196 -1.70 12.57 42.62
N LEU A 197 -2.75 11.93 42.09
CA LEU A 197 -2.62 10.82 41.18
C LEU A 197 -2.31 11.34 39.77
N LEU A 198 -1.19 10.88 39.22
CA LEU A 198 -0.79 11.10 37.84
C LEU A 198 -0.74 9.77 37.10
N TYR A 199 -1.21 9.75 35.86
CA TYR A 199 -1.02 8.65 34.93
C TYR A 199 0.22 8.96 34.08
N ILE A 200 1.29 8.19 34.26
CA ILE A 200 2.60 8.46 33.63
C ILE A 200 2.75 7.64 32.33
N PRO A 201 2.58 8.26 31.15
CA PRO A 201 2.80 7.59 29.87
C PRO A 201 4.29 7.38 29.61
N HIS A 202 4.69 6.17 29.22
CA HIS A 202 6.08 5.82 28.87
C HIS A 202 6.11 4.67 27.86
N HIS A 203 7.28 4.47 27.23
CA HIS A 203 7.49 3.48 26.18
C HIS A 203 8.40 2.35 26.64
#